data_AF-A0A2V9Y497-F1
#
_entry.id   AF-A0A2V9Y497-F1
#
_cell.length_a   1.000
_cell.length_b   1.000
_cell.length_c   1.000
_cell.angle_alpha   90.00
_cell.angle_beta   90.00
_cell.angle_gamma   90.00
#
_symmetry.space_group_name_H-M   'P 1'
#
loop_
_entity.id
_entity.type
_entity.pdbx_description
1 polymer ?
#
loop_
_entity_poly.entity_id
_entity_poly.type
_entity_poly.pdbx_seq_one_letter_code
_entity_poly.pdbx_strand_id
1 'polypeptide(L)'
;MREHDLSPIFLTAPTSPDERLRRVTKLPVALGFGISTPEQFAEVGEFADAVVVGSAIVETIERNRGREAAAVGEFVKRLSAISGQPAAVSR
;
A
#
# COMPACT_ATOMS: atom_id res chain seq x y z
N MET A 1 22.53 -0.04 -7.08
CA MET A 1 21.28 -0.85 -7.07
C MET A 1 21.57 -2.33 -7.15
N ARG A 2 22.15 -2.84 -8.26
CA ARG A 2 22.49 -4.28 -8.39
C ARG A 2 23.53 -4.77 -7.37
N GLU A 3 24.49 -3.94 -6.98
CA GLU A 3 25.52 -4.29 -5.98
C GLU A 3 24.98 -4.38 -4.53
N HIS A 4 23.79 -3.84 -4.26
CA HIS A 4 23.18 -3.85 -2.92
C HIS A 4 21.91 -4.70 -2.84
N ASP A 5 21.65 -5.54 -3.85
CA ASP A 5 20.43 -6.37 -3.95
C ASP A 5 19.11 -5.58 -3.83
N LEU A 6 19.14 -4.32 -4.28
CA LEU A 6 17.95 -3.46 -4.26
C LEU A 6 17.20 -3.59 -5.58
N SER A 7 15.95 -4.03 -5.49
CA SER A 7 15.03 -4.07 -6.63
C SER A 7 14.64 -2.65 -7.08
N PRO A 8 14.67 -2.35 -8.39
CA PRO A 8 14.20 -1.06 -8.88
C PRO A 8 12.69 -0.92 -8.67
N ILE A 9 12.26 0.25 -8.21
CA ILE A 9 10.85 0.64 -8.14
C ILE A 9 10.60 1.63 -9.27
N PHE A 10 9.59 1.35 -10.09
CA PHE A 10 9.15 2.26 -11.14
C PHE A 10 7.92 3.03 -10.64
N LEU A 11 7.98 4.35 -10.70
CA LEU A 11 6.86 5.23 -10.37
C LEU A 11 6.14 5.63 -11.64
N THR A 12 4.81 5.51 -11.63
CA THR A 12 3.95 5.92 -12.74
C THR A 12 3.04 7.04 -12.29
N ALA A 13 2.59 7.87 -13.24
CA ALA A 13 1.63 8.91 -12.94
C ALA A 13 0.33 8.28 -12.37
N PRO A 14 -0.33 8.92 -11.39
CA PRO A 14 -1.55 8.41 -10.74
C PRO A 14 -2.73 8.29 -11.72
N THR A 15 -2.63 8.88 -12.91
CA THR A 15 -3.61 8.80 -14.00
C THR A 15 -3.38 7.63 -14.95
N SER A 16 -2.45 6.72 -14.65
CA SER A 16 -2.18 5.53 -15.45
C SER A 16 -3.10 4.38 -15.01
N PRO A 17 -4.09 3.95 -15.83
CA PRO A 17 -4.95 2.81 -15.50
C PRO A 17 -4.15 1.51 -15.49
N ASP A 18 -4.64 0.51 -14.75
CA ASP A 18 -3.95 -0.77 -14.57
C ASP A 18 -3.66 -1.47 -15.91
N GLU A 19 -4.58 -1.43 -16.87
CA GLU A 19 -4.37 -1.97 -18.23
C GLU A 19 -3.12 -1.41 -18.93
N ARG A 20 -2.80 -0.13 -18.72
CA ARG A 20 -1.61 0.49 -19.30
C ARG A 20 -0.34 0.01 -18.59
N LEU A 21 -0.40 -0.22 -17.28
CA LEU A 21 0.70 -0.78 -16.50
C LEU A 21 0.98 -2.23 -16.93
N ARG A 22 -0.06 -3.06 -17.05
CA ARG A 22 0.06 -4.47 -17.46
C ARG A 22 0.62 -4.66 -18.88
N ARG A 23 0.53 -3.63 -19.75
CA ARG A 23 1.17 -3.65 -21.09
C ARG A 23 2.68 -3.46 -21.05
N VAL A 24 3.22 -2.84 -20.01
CA VAL A 24 4.65 -2.46 -19.92
C VAL A 24 5.42 -3.22 -18.86
N THR A 25 4.74 -3.90 -17.93
CA THR A 25 5.38 -4.70 -16.89
C THR A 25 4.53 -5.90 -16.47
N LYS A 26 5.21 -6.94 -15.98
CA LYS A 26 4.64 -8.09 -15.26
C LYS A 26 4.97 -8.09 -13.77
N LEU A 27 5.67 -7.05 -13.30
CA LEU A 27 6.00 -6.90 -11.88
C LEU A 27 4.72 -6.63 -11.06
N PRO A 28 4.70 -7.00 -9.77
CA PRO A 28 3.62 -6.61 -8.87
C PRO A 28 3.43 -5.08 -8.85
N VAL A 29 2.18 -4.64 -8.88
CA VAL A 29 1.78 -3.24 -8.87
C VAL A 29 1.25 -2.89 -7.48
N ALA A 30 1.84 -1.87 -6.86
CA ALA A 30 1.36 -1.31 -5.61
C ALA A 30 0.78 0.08 -5.84
N LEU A 31 -0.34 0.41 -5.18
CA LEU A 31 -0.97 1.72 -5.27
C LEU A 31 -0.84 2.49 -3.95
N GLY A 32 -0.45 3.76 -4.01
CA GLY A 32 -0.24 4.60 -2.83
C GLY A 32 -0.59 6.05 -3.09
N PHE A 33 -1.88 6.40 -2.94
CA PHE A 33 -2.32 7.79 -3.00
C PHE A 33 -3.39 8.06 -1.93
N GLY A 34 -2.97 8.63 -0.79
CA GLY A 34 -3.89 9.14 0.23
C GLY A 34 -4.79 8.11 0.91
N ILE A 35 -4.44 6.81 0.86
CA ILE A 35 -5.23 5.74 1.48
C ILE A 35 -5.12 5.85 3.00
N SER A 36 -6.25 5.94 3.69
CA SER A 36 -6.30 6.08 5.15
C SER A 36 -7.43 5.30 5.80
N THR A 37 -8.37 4.74 5.03
CA THR A 37 -9.48 3.95 5.56
C THR A 37 -9.46 2.49 5.08
N PRO A 38 -10.01 1.57 5.88
CA PRO A 38 -10.17 0.16 5.47
C PRO A 38 -11.01 -0.05 4.19
N GLU A 39 -12.01 0.80 3.95
CA GLU A 39 -12.87 0.71 2.76
C GLU A 39 -12.08 1.06 1.49
N GLN A 40 -11.27 2.13 1.55
CA GLN A 40 -10.34 2.48 0.48
C GLN A 40 -9.31 1.37 0.25
N PHE A 41 -8.86 0.70 1.31
CA PHE A 41 -7.95 -0.42 1.21
C PHE A 41 -8.58 -1.61 0.45
N ALA A 42 -9.84 -1.93 0.76
CA ALA A 42 -10.58 -2.99 0.09
C ALA A 42 -10.83 -2.67 -1.40
N GLU A 43 -11.24 -1.43 -1.71
CA GLU A 43 -11.48 -0.98 -3.09
C GLU A 43 -10.22 -1.07 -3.95
N VAL A 44 -9.07 -0.64 -3.41
CA VAL A 44 -7.79 -0.69 -4.14
C VAL A 44 -7.32 -2.13 -4.35
N GLY A 45 -7.63 -3.04 -3.42
CA GLY A 45 -7.27 -4.46 -3.52
C GLY A 45 -7.87 -5.18 -4.73
N GLU A 46 -8.90 -4.61 -5.38
CA GLU A 46 -9.46 -5.16 -6.62
C GLU A 46 -8.56 -4.92 -7.84
N PHE A 47 -7.66 -3.94 -7.78
CA PHE A 47 -6.88 -3.47 -8.94
C PHE A 47 -5.36 -3.50 -8.73
N ALA A 48 -4.89 -3.73 -7.51
CA ALA A 48 -3.47 -3.71 -7.16
C ALA A 48 -3.06 -4.95 -6.36
N ASP A 49 -1.81 -5.37 -6.57
CA ASP A 49 -1.19 -6.48 -5.83
C ASP A 49 -0.85 -6.08 -4.39
N ALA A 50 -0.72 -4.78 -4.13
CA ALA A 50 -0.45 -4.22 -2.81
C ALA A 50 -0.94 -2.76 -2.66
N VAL A 51 -1.07 -2.31 -1.41
CA VAL A 51 -1.43 -0.93 -1.05
C VAL A 51 -0.33 -0.31 -0.21
N VAL A 52 0.05 0.93 -0.51
CA VAL A 52 1.05 1.71 0.23
C VAL A 52 0.36 2.79 1.04
N VAL A 53 0.58 2.76 2.36
CA VAL A 53 0.00 3.73 3.31
C VAL A 53 1.14 4.49 3.98
N GLY A 54 1.29 5.78 3.65
CA GLY A 54 2.35 6.64 4.18
C GLY A 54 1.81 7.78 5.03
N SER A 55 1.07 8.70 4.40
CA SER A 55 0.57 9.92 5.05
C SER A 55 -0.28 9.64 6.30
N ALA A 56 -1.15 8.64 6.26
CA ALA A 56 -1.98 8.27 7.42
C ALA A 56 -1.16 7.72 8.60
N ILE A 57 -0.04 7.05 8.33
CA ILE A 57 0.88 6.60 9.39
C ILE A 57 1.57 7.81 10.03
N VAL A 58 2.07 8.74 9.20
CA VAL A 58 2.69 9.99 9.69
C VAL A 58 1.71 10.79 10.54
N GLU A 59 0.49 10.99 10.06
CA GLU A 59 -0.58 11.69 10.78
C GLU A 59 -0.93 10.99 12.10
N THR A 60 -0.94 9.64 12.12
CA THR A 60 -1.15 8.84 13.33
C THR A 60 -0.03 9.09 14.35
N ILE A 61 1.23 9.13 13.90
CA ILE A 61 2.37 9.42 14.76
C ILE A 61 2.27 10.83 15.35
N GLU A 62 2.02 11.83 14.51
CA GLU A 62 1.96 13.24 14.92
C GLU A 62 0.87 13.49 15.98
N ARG A 63 -0.26 12.80 15.88
CA ARG A 63 -1.41 12.95 16.80
C ARG A 63 -1.28 12.18 18.10
N ASN A 64 -0.35 11.24 18.22
CA ASN A 64 -0.26 10.30 19.35
C ASN A 64 1.12 10.32 20.03
N ARG A 65 1.62 11.52 20.36
CA ARG A 65 2.91 11.67 21.04
C ARG A 65 2.99 10.90 22.35
N GLY A 66 4.07 10.16 22.56
CA GLY A 66 4.27 9.25 23.71
C GLY A 66 3.56 7.90 23.60
N ARG A 67 2.81 7.66 22.51
CA ARG A 67 2.12 6.39 22.20
C ARG A 67 2.24 6.00 20.72
N GLU A 68 3.23 6.52 20.01
CA GLU A 68 3.36 6.48 18.56
C GLU A 68 3.28 5.04 18.02
N ALA A 69 4.12 4.15 18.54
CA ALA A 69 4.17 2.76 18.11
C ALA A 69 2.86 2.00 18.39
N ALA A 70 2.24 2.24 19.55
CA ALA A 70 0.97 1.63 19.91
C ALA A 70 -0.17 2.12 18.99
N ALA A 71 -0.24 3.42 18.73
CA ALA A 71 -1.24 4.02 17.87
C ALA A 71 -1.12 3.54 16.41
N VAL A 72 0.10 3.46 15.88
CA VAL A 72 0.36 2.89 14.55
C VAL A 72 -0.05 1.41 14.52
N GLY A 73 0.28 0.63 15.55
CA GLY A 73 -0.14 -0.77 15.64
C GLY A 73 -1.66 -0.96 15.64
N GLU A 74 -2.39 -0.12 16.37
CA GLU A 74 -3.87 -0.11 16.38
C GLU A 74 -4.45 0.32 15.03
N PHE A 75 -3.81 1.29 14.35
CA PHE A 75 -4.20 1.72 13.01
C PHE A 75 -4.02 0.60 11.98
N VAL A 76 -2.85 -0.04 11.94
CA VAL A 76 -2.56 -1.17 11.03
C VAL A 76 -3.51 -2.34 11.28
N LYS A 77 -3.80 -2.67 12.54
CA LYS A 77 -4.79 -3.70 12.88
C LYS A 77 -6.17 -3.39 12.31
N ARG A 78 -6.63 -2.14 12.39
CA ARG A 78 -7.92 -1.72 11.81
C ARG A 78 -7.95 -1.86 10.29
N LEU A 79 -6.86 -1.50 9.60
CA LEU A 79 -6.76 -1.70 8.14
C LEU A 79 -6.83 -3.20 7.77
N SER A 80 -6.12 -4.06 8.51
CA SER A 80 -6.10 -5.51 8.24
C SER A 80 -7.39 -6.26 8.59
N ALA A 81 -8.29 -5.65 9.38
CA ALA A 81 -9.52 -6.30 9.82
C ALA A 81 -10.55 -6.45 8.68
N ILE A 82 -10.45 -5.63 7.63
CA ILE A 82 -11.35 -5.65 6.47
C ILE A 82 -10.79 -6.48 5.31
N SER A 83 -9.48 -6.77 5.29
CA SER A 83 -8.87 -7.66 4.31
C SER A 83 -9.24 -9.12 4.59
N GLY A 84 -10.46 -9.51 4.22
CA GLY A 84 -10.85 -10.89 4.04
C GLY A 84 -9.98 -11.52 2.95
N GLN A 85 -8.98 -12.26 3.39
CA GLN A 85 -7.92 -12.94 2.64
C GLN A 85 -6.77 -12.05 2.13
N PRO A 86 -5.52 -12.51 2.29
CA PRO A 86 -4.40 -11.97 1.52
C PRO A 86 -4.73 -12.20 0.03
N ALA A 87 -4.56 -11.17 -0.80
CA ALA A 87 -4.42 -11.37 -2.24
C ALA A 87 -3.36 -12.46 -2.41
N ALA A 88 -3.80 -13.65 -2.81
CA ALA A 88 -2.89 -14.76 -3.01
C ALA A 88 -1.84 -14.27 -4.01
N VAL A 89 -0.60 -14.19 -3.56
CA VAL A 89 0.56 -14.12 -4.46
C VAL A 89 0.54 -15.45 -5.21
N SER A 90 -0.26 -15.50 -6.27
CA SER A 90 -0.28 -16.61 -7.19
C SER A 90 0.98 -16.49 -8.04
N ARG A 91 1.67 -17.62 -8.13
CA ARG A 91 2.96 -17.84 -8.78
C ARG A 91 2.97 -17.46 -10.26
#